data_AF-J9ER98-F1
#
_entry.id   AF-J9ER98-F1
#
_cell.length_a   1.000
_cell.length_b   1.000
_cell.length_c   1.000
_cell.angle_alpha   90.00
_cell.angle_beta   90.00
_cell.angle_gamma   90.00
#
_symmetry.space_group_name_H-M   'P 1'
#
loop_
_entity.id
_entity.type
_entity.pdbx_description
1 polymer ?
#
loop_
_entity_poly.entity_id
_entity_poly.type
_entity_poly.pdbx_seq_one_letter_code
_entity_poly.pdbx_strand_id
1 'polypeptide(L)'
;MGVVLYRCLIGRMPKRKPNRTIDYHGVKSSINLPIDSKMWHTTQLLMSERLDMRLTAGQLLHTDWIENAANTPITQIFNWNN
;
A
#
# COMPACT_ATOMS: atom_id res chain seq x y z
N MET A 1 -2.83 -3.82 -8.96
CA MET A 1 -2.22 -4.14 -7.66
C MET A 1 -2.11 -2.94 -6.74
N GLY A 2 -1.41 -1.85 -7.10
CA GLY A 2 -1.27 -0.68 -6.22
C GLY A 2 -2.60 -0.12 -5.66
N VAL A 3 -3.63 0.03 -6.51
CA VAL A 3 -4.98 0.44 -6.09
C VAL A 3 -5.62 -0.55 -5.10
N VAL A 4 -5.38 -1.85 -5.26
CA VAL A 4 -5.91 -2.88 -4.34
C VAL A 4 -5.24 -2.73 -2.98
N LEU A 5 -3.91 -2.63 -2.95
CA LEU A 5 -3.13 -2.47 -1.73
C LEU A 5 -3.50 -1.18 -0.98
N TYR A 6 -3.67 -0.07 -1.72
CA TYR A 6 -4.17 1.19 -1.17
C TYR A 6 -5.53 1.02 -0.48
N ARG A 7 -6.48 0.30 -1.09
CA ARG A 7 -7.78 0.07 -0.47
C ARG A 7 -7.70 -0.79 0.77
N CYS A 8 -6.82 -1.79 0.80
CA CYS A 8 -6.58 -2.60 2.00
C CYS A 8 -6.06 -1.74 3.16
N LEU A 9 -5.17 -0.78 2.87
CA LEU A 9 -4.59 0.11 3.87
C LEU A 9 -5.53 1.23 4.33
N ILE A 10 -6.23 1.86 3.38
CA ILE A 10 -6.95 3.13 3.57
C ILE A 10 -8.47 2.93 3.60
N GLY A 11 -8.99 1.72 3.39
CA GLY A 11 -10.43 1.43 3.38
C GLY A 11 -11.25 2.19 2.33
N ARG A 12 -10.60 2.98 1.47
CA ARG A 12 -11.22 3.92 0.52
C ARG A 12 -10.51 3.89 -0.82
N MET A 13 -11.19 4.33 -1.87
CA MET A 13 -10.56 4.51 -3.17
C MET A 13 -9.56 5.68 -3.16
N PRO A 14 -8.42 5.55 -3.85
CA PRO A 14 -7.49 6.66 -4.03
C PRO A 14 -8.15 7.77 -4.83
N LYS A 15 -8.08 9.00 -4.33
CA LYS A 15 -8.49 10.18 -5.08
C LYS A 15 -7.41 10.55 -6.10
N ARG A 16 -7.82 11.14 -7.21
CA ARG A 16 -6.90 11.69 -8.22
C ARG A 16 -6.95 13.21 -8.19
N LYS A 17 -5.78 13.83 -8.34
CA LYS A 17 -5.62 15.26 -8.60
C LYS A 17 -6.08 15.58 -10.04
N PRO A 18 -6.28 16.87 -10.40
CA PRO A 18 -6.65 17.26 -11.77
C PRO A 18 -5.66 16.77 -12.84
N ASN A 19 -4.38 16.65 -12.49
CA ASN A 19 -3.33 16.10 -13.37
C ASN A 19 -3.30 14.56 -13.42
N ARG A 20 -4.35 13.88 -12.93
CA ARG A 20 -4.51 12.42 -12.86
C ARG A 20 -3.61 11.67 -11.89
N THR A 21 -2.62 12.34 -11.28
CA THR A 21 -1.81 11.78 -10.19
C THR A 21 -2.66 11.44 -8.98
N ILE A 22 -2.21 10.47 -8.19
CA ILE A 22 -2.90 10.12 -6.95
C ILE A 22 -2.67 11.21 -5.92
N ASP A 23 -3.76 11.59 -5.25
CA ASP A 23 -3.72 12.53 -4.16
C ASP A 23 -3.40 11.81 -2.85
N TYR A 24 -2.13 11.93 -2.43
CA TYR A 24 -1.65 11.40 -1.16
C TYR A 24 -1.88 12.35 0.02
N HIS A 25 -2.25 13.63 -0.20
CA HIS A 25 -2.48 14.58 0.91
C HIS A 25 -3.80 14.31 1.64
N GLY A 26 -4.77 13.74 0.92
CA GLY A 26 -6.06 13.33 1.49
C GLY A 26 -6.05 12.01 2.23
N VAL A 27 -4.88 11.38 2.45
CA VAL A 27 -4.72 10.10 3.17
C VAL A 27 -4.97 10.35 4.65
N LYS A 28 -6.25 10.42 5.01
CA LYS A 28 -6.69 10.27 6.39
C LYS A 28 -6.48 8.79 6.72
N SER A 29 -5.59 8.49 7.67
CA SER A 29 -5.43 7.13 8.22
C SER A 29 -6.81 6.60 8.55
N SER A 30 -7.31 5.71 7.72
CA SER A 30 -8.58 5.04 7.95
C SER A 30 -8.21 3.70 8.54
N ILE A 31 -8.93 3.32 9.59
CA ILE A 31 -8.62 2.24 10.53
C ILE A 31 -7.73 2.80 11.64
N ASN A 32 -8.13 2.57 12.90
CA ASN A 32 -7.48 3.03 14.14
C ASN A 32 -6.07 2.45 14.35
N LEU A 33 -5.38 2.06 13.28
CA LEU A 33 -4.09 1.38 13.28
C LEU A 33 -3.09 2.18 12.44
N PRO A 34 -1.84 2.33 12.93
CA PRO A 34 -0.79 2.94 12.14
C PRO A 34 -0.50 2.07 10.91
N ILE A 35 -0.33 2.72 9.75
CA ILE A 35 0.00 2.05 8.50
C ILE A 35 1.49 1.66 8.53
N ASP A 36 1.79 0.40 8.22
CA ASP A 36 3.18 -0.05 8.04
C ASP A 36 3.86 0.77 6.94
N SER A 37 5.00 1.38 7.26
CA SER A 37 5.70 2.30 6.35
C SER A 37 6.25 1.61 5.11
N LYS A 38 6.64 0.32 5.20
CA LYS A 38 7.14 -0.46 4.06
C LYS A 38 5.99 -0.83 3.12
N MET A 39 4.86 -1.26 3.67
CA MET A 39 3.64 -1.56 2.90
C MET A 39 3.10 -0.29 2.21
N TRP A 40 3.15 0.85 2.89
CA TRP A 40 2.79 2.14 2.30
C TRP A 40 3.73 2.55 1.17
N HIS A 41 5.03 2.46 1.39
CA HIS A 41 6.03 2.77 0.37
C HIS A 41 5.85 1.91 -0.89
N THR A 42 5.69 0.59 -0.73
CA THR A 42 5.40 -0.35 -1.82
C THR A 42 4.12 0.02 -2.56
N THR A 43 3.07 0.43 -1.84
CA THR A 43 1.82 0.92 -2.44
C THR A 43 2.06 2.13 -3.34
N GLN A 44 2.83 3.12 -2.86
CA GLN A 44 3.17 4.33 -3.63
C GLN A 44 3.98 4.00 -4.89
N LEU A 45 4.95 3.10 -4.81
CA LEU A 45 5.74 2.66 -5.96
C LEU A 45 4.87 1.96 -7.02
N LEU A 46 4.01 1.03 -6.60
CA LEU A 46 3.06 0.34 -7.50
C LEU A 46 2.07 1.30 -8.19
N MET A 47 1.83 2.45 -7.57
CA MET A 47 0.91 3.47 -8.04
C MET A 47 1.61 4.65 -8.72
N SER A 48 2.93 4.61 -8.84
CA SER A 48 3.73 5.65 -9.49
C SER A 48 3.31 5.83 -10.94
N GLU A 49 3.16 7.09 -11.37
CA GLU A 49 2.97 7.44 -12.78
C GLU A 49 4.27 7.35 -13.58
N ARG A 50 5.40 7.47 -12.90
CA ARG A 50 6.73 7.26 -13.44
C ARG A 50 6.98 5.77 -13.63
N LEU A 51 6.92 5.29 -14.87
CA LEU A 51 7.04 3.87 -15.23
C LEU A 51 8.40 3.27 -14.82
N ASP A 52 9.46 4.08 -14.86
CA ASP A 52 10.81 3.74 -14.39
C ASP A 52 10.87 3.49 -12.88
N MET A 53 9.96 4.09 -12.11
CA MET A 53 9.85 3.89 -10.66
C MET A 53 8.80 2.85 -10.28
N ARG A 54 7.96 2.41 -11.22
CA ARG A 54 6.88 1.47 -10.92
C ARG A 54 7.45 0.06 -10.82
N LEU A 55 7.20 -0.59 -9.68
CA LEU A 55 7.62 -1.96 -9.47
C LEU A 55 7.00 -2.89 -10.52
N THR A 56 7.85 -3.71 -11.13
CA THR A 56 7.42 -4.89 -11.89
C THR A 56 6.89 -5.97 -10.94
N ALA A 57 6.16 -6.95 -11.47
CA ALA A 57 5.68 -8.07 -10.67
C ALA A 57 6.83 -8.86 -10.00
N GLY A 58 7.95 -9.05 -10.72
CA GLY A 58 9.14 -9.70 -10.15
C GLY A 58 9.75 -8.90 -9.01
N GLN A 59 9.94 -7.59 -9.18
CA GLN A 59 10.47 -6.73 -8.11
C GLN A 59 9.56 -6.68 -6.89
N LEU A 60 8.23 -6.73 -7.08
CA LEU A 60 7.27 -6.76 -5.98
C LEU A 60 7.49 -7.99 -5.06
N LEU A 61 7.70 -9.16 -5.65
CA LEU A 61 7.92 -10.42 -4.91
C LEU A 61 9.18 -10.39 -4.06
N HIS A 62 10.17 -9.59 -4.46
CA HIS A 62 11.45 -9.42 -3.77
C HIS A 62 11.52 -8.14 -2.93
N THR A 63 10.38 -7.53 -2.61
CA THR A 63 10.37 -6.46 -1.60
C THR A 63 10.53 -7.07 -0.22
N ASP A 64 11.32 -6.41 0.65
CA ASP A 64 11.46 -6.80 2.06
C ASP A 64 10.13 -7.11 2.73
N TRP A 65 9.07 -6.35 2.39
CA TRP A 65 7.74 -6.56 2.94
C TRP A 65 7.17 -7.93 2.56
N ILE A 66 7.20 -8.32 1.29
CA ILE A 66 6.67 -9.61 0.83
C ILE A 66 7.54 -10.76 1.33
N GLU A 67 8.86 -10.63 1.30
CA GLU A 67 9.77 -11.67 1.77
C GLU A 67 9.64 -11.92 3.28
N ASN A 68 9.46 -10.85 4.08
CA ASN A 68 9.18 -11.00 5.50
C ASN A 68 7.76 -11.54 5.77
N ALA A 69 6.77 -11.15 4.96
CA ALA A 69 5.39 -11.64 5.08
C ALA A 69 5.28 -13.15 4.83
N ALA A 70 6.15 -13.72 4.00
CA ALA A 70 6.19 -15.18 3.76
C ALA A 70 6.68 -15.97 4.98
N ASN A 71 7.47 -15.35 5.85
CA ASN A 71 8.11 -15.97 7.01
C ASN A 71 7.44 -15.61 8.34
N THR A 72 6.54 -14.61 8.33
CA THR A 72 5.78 -14.24 9.52
C THR A 72 4.43 -14.95 9.52
N PRO A 73 4.01 -15.54 10.67
CA PRO A 73 2.65 -16.04 10.80
C PRO A 73 1.67 -14.90 10.51
N ILE A 74 0.58 -15.19 9.79
CA ILE A 74 -0.50 -14.21 9.60
C ILE A 74 -1.17 -14.00 10.97
N THR A 75 -0.66 -13.06 11.76
CA THR A 75 -1.07 -12.90 13.15
C THR A 75 -2.37 -12.12 13.29
N GLN A 76 -2.77 -11.31 12.31
CA GLN A 76 -4.08 -10.63 12.26
C GLN A 76 -4.24 -9.87 10.92
N ILE A 77 -5.14 -10.30 10.05
CA ILE A 77 -5.54 -9.48 8.88
C ILE A 77 -6.46 -8.32 9.32
N PHE A 78 -7.21 -8.51 10.41
CA PHE A 78 -7.95 -7.45 11.10
C PHE A 78 -7.96 -7.74 12.61
N ASN A 79 -7.47 -6.81 13.43
CA ASN A 79 -7.67 -6.86 14.88
C ASN A 79 -8.93 -6.02 15.21
N TRP A 80 -10.07 -6.69 15.40
CA TRP A 80 -11.36 -6.04 15.69
C TRP A 80 -11.61 -5.78 17.18
N ASN A 81 -10.61 -5.93 18.05
CA ASN A 81 -10.78 -5.73 19.48
C ASN A 81 -9.77 -4.71 20.03
N ASN A 82 -10.26 -3.52 20.35
CA ASN A 82 -10.19 -2.93 21.68
C ASN A 82 -11.23 -1.82 21.81
#